data_AF-A0A5K3FC80-F1
#
_entry.id   AF-A0A5K3FC80-F1
#
_cell.length_a   1.000
_cell.length_b   1.000
_cell.length_c   1.000
_cell.angle_alpha   90.00
_cell.angle_beta   90.00
_cell.angle_gamma   90.00
#
_symmetry.space_group_name_H-M   'P 1'
#
loop_
_entity.id
_entity.type
_entity.pdbx_description
1 polymer ?
#
loop_
_entity_poly.entity_id
_entity_poly.type
_entity_poly.pdbx_seq_one_letter_code
_entity_poly.pdbx_strand_id
1 'polypeptide(L)'
;RFRKKQKDDSIRSLIATQEARVDYLRRKSHPEGSSHTTTISTQETLRLFADVEENRTLFATNKEYEEEKRNEKETHEKKLGILKYLSESVDGTPAVKPWWFVAPDRGKKIEGNKCNLMLDEVDVKRKQKSDPLFHMRKVEEEFARIREAKQAKEAKERAAAAQMVSSCSSLFPNDIKAPGLKRPHAAIEKYEAESKSEKRKRLEKLRADRLSRERSERERAAVLLCRSMGLSASSVEAVETPILDERQLPFNSAFNPELSSLAAERRNAHRERRTSK
;
A
#
# COMPACT_ATOMS: atom_id res chain seq x y z
N ARG A 1 68.46 4.48 -5.29
CA ARG A 1 68.74 4.97 -6.66
C ARG A 1 67.69 5.98 -7.14
N PHE A 2 66.39 5.63 -7.14
CA PHE A 2 65.31 6.54 -7.58
C PHE A 2 65.25 7.89 -6.84
N ARG A 3 65.31 7.88 -5.50
CA ARG A 3 65.32 9.14 -4.70
C ARG A 3 66.55 10.02 -4.94
N LYS A 4 67.69 9.42 -5.34
CA LYS A 4 68.90 10.17 -5.69
C LYS A 4 68.71 10.86 -7.04
N LYS A 5 68.21 10.12 -8.04
CA LYS A 5 67.88 10.65 -9.37
C LYS A 5 66.90 11.84 -9.31
N GLN A 6 65.83 11.73 -8.52
CA GLN A 6 64.87 12.84 -8.34
C GLN A 6 65.50 14.09 -7.73
N LYS A 7 66.43 13.92 -6.77
CA LYS A 7 67.19 15.04 -6.20
C LYS A 7 68.14 15.65 -7.23
N ASP A 8 68.83 14.81 -8.00
CA ASP A 8 69.75 15.24 -9.05
C ASP A 8 69.00 16.03 -10.16
N ASP A 9 67.82 15.56 -10.56
CA ASP A 9 66.96 16.23 -11.56
C ASP A 9 66.42 17.57 -11.04
N SER A 10 66.04 17.65 -9.76
CA SER A 10 65.63 18.90 -9.11
C SER A 10 66.78 19.90 -8.96
N ILE A 11 68.01 19.44 -8.74
CA ILE A 11 69.20 20.31 -8.68
C ILE A 11 69.50 20.85 -10.08
N ARG A 12 69.45 20.00 -11.11
CA ARG A 12 69.66 20.40 -12.51
C ARG A 12 68.66 21.45 -12.97
N SER A 13 67.37 21.27 -12.66
CA SER A 13 66.35 22.26 -13.01
C SER A 13 66.56 23.59 -12.30
N LEU A 14 66.93 23.57 -11.02
CA LEU A 14 67.22 24.79 -10.26
C LEU A 14 68.42 25.55 -10.84
N ILE A 15 69.50 24.87 -11.17
CA ILE A 15 70.68 25.47 -11.81
C ILE A 15 70.30 26.11 -13.14
N ALA A 16 69.56 25.40 -14.00
CA ALA A 16 69.11 25.93 -15.29
C ALA A 16 68.28 27.21 -15.14
N THR A 17 67.40 27.28 -14.14
CA THR A 17 66.62 28.50 -13.88
C THR A 17 67.47 29.67 -13.38
N GLN A 18 68.49 29.40 -12.56
CA GLN A 18 69.41 30.42 -12.07
C GLN A 18 70.28 30.96 -13.21
N GLU A 19 70.84 30.08 -14.05
CA GLU A 19 71.66 30.45 -15.21
C GLU A 19 70.85 31.29 -16.21
N ALA A 20 69.63 30.86 -16.58
CA ALA A 20 68.77 31.62 -17.48
C ALA A 20 68.45 33.04 -16.94
N ARG A 21 68.27 33.17 -15.63
CA ARG A 21 68.05 34.47 -14.98
C ARG A 21 69.29 35.34 -15.00
N VAL A 22 70.47 34.77 -14.74
CA VAL A 22 71.76 35.49 -14.79
C VAL A 22 72.05 35.96 -16.22
N ASP A 23 71.81 35.12 -17.23
CA ASP A 23 71.97 35.47 -18.64
C ASP A 23 71.01 36.59 -19.07
N TYR A 24 69.75 36.54 -18.62
CA TYR A 24 68.80 37.62 -18.83
C TYR A 24 69.30 38.94 -18.23
N LEU A 25 69.81 38.92 -16.99
CA LEU A 25 70.35 40.11 -16.34
C LEU A 25 71.64 40.62 -17.01
N ARG A 26 72.49 39.73 -17.51
CA ARG A 26 73.71 40.09 -18.26
C ARG A 26 73.36 40.77 -19.59
N ARG A 27 72.40 40.21 -20.34
CA ARG A 27 71.88 40.82 -21.59
C ARG A 27 71.18 42.16 -21.34
N LYS A 28 70.52 42.31 -20.18
CA LYS A 28 69.85 43.56 -19.81
C LYS A 28 70.81 44.64 -19.35
N SER A 29 71.94 44.27 -18.71
CA SER A 29 72.95 45.22 -18.20
C SER A 29 73.93 45.67 -19.29
N HIS A 30 74.24 44.81 -20.26
CA HIS A 30 74.97 45.18 -21.46
C HIS A 30 74.03 45.06 -22.67
N PRO A 31 73.24 46.10 -23.00
CA PRO A 31 72.54 46.15 -24.27
C PRO A 31 73.59 46.28 -25.38
N GLU A 32 74.10 45.14 -25.84
CA GLU A 32 74.85 45.05 -27.09
C GLU A 32 73.96 45.63 -28.19
N GLY A 33 74.32 46.83 -28.68
CA GLY A 33 73.75 47.39 -29.90
C GLY A 33 72.86 48.62 -29.81
N SER A 34 72.83 49.41 -28.72
CA SER A 34 72.17 50.74 -28.77
C SER A 34 73.18 51.84 -29.14
N SER A 35 73.69 51.76 -30.37
CA SER A 35 74.33 52.90 -31.05
C SER A 35 73.30 53.53 -31.98
N HIS A 36 72.29 54.21 -31.41
CA HIS A 36 71.41 55.07 -32.17
C HIS A 36 71.77 56.53 -31.86
N THR A 37 72.76 57.02 -32.59
CA THR A 37 73.03 58.45 -32.78
C THR A 37 71.85 59.06 -33.54
N THR A 38 70.84 59.55 -32.82
CA THR A 38 69.75 60.30 -33.44
C THR A 38 70.21 61.75 -33.63
N THR A 39 70.60 62.06 -34.87
CA THR A 39 70.70 63.44 -35.35
C THR A 39 69.28 63.97 -35.51
N ILE A 40 68.91 64.98 -34.73
CA ILE A 40 67.56 65.52 -34.67
C ILE A 40 67.41 66.55 -35.80
N SER A 41 66.68 66.20 -36.86
CA SER A 41 66.26 67.13 -37.92
C SER A 41 64.96 67.82 -37.51
N THR A 42 64.91 69.15 -37.60
CA THR A 42 63.87 70.03 -37.05
C THR A 42 62.51 69.98 -37.78
N GLN A 43 62.33 69.06 -38.74
CA GLN A 43 61.09 68.90 -39.50
C GLN A 43 60.30 67.63 -39.17
N GLU A 44 60.87 66.70 -38.40
CA GLU A 44 60.11 65.59 -37.84
C GLU A 44 59.68 65.97 -36.43
N THR A 45 58.44 66.48 -36.34
CA THR A 45 57.71 66.56 -35.07
C THR A 45 57.84 65.22 -34.36
N LEU A 46 58.42 65.22 -33.16
CA LEU A 46 58.59 64.04 -32.32
C LEU A 46 57.26 63.29 -32.23
N ARG A 47 57.10 62.23 -33.02
CA ARG A 47 55.92 61.37 -32.98
C ARG A 47 56.01 60.48 -31.73
N LEU A 48 55.88 61.11 -30.56
CA LEU A 48 55.91 60.45 -29.25
C LEU A 48 54.82 59.38 -29.10
N PHE A 49 53.80 59.42 -29.95
CA PHE A 49 52.65 58.52 -29.93
C PHE A 49 52.51 57.68 -31.21
N ALA A 50 53.55 57.55 -32.03
CA ALA A 50 53.49 56.73 -33.26
C ALA A 50 53.01 55.29 -32.98
N ASP A 51 53.43 54.70 -31.86
CA ASP A 51 53.02 53.36 -31.44
C ASP A 51 51.52 53.24 -31.13
N VAL A 52 50.90 54.34 -30.67
CA VAL A 52 49.46 54.42 -30.41
C VAL A 52 48.69 54.65 -31.72
N GLU A 53 49.21 55.49 -32.61
CA GLU A 53 48.61 55.78 -33.93
C GLU A 53 48.62 54.56 -34.85
N GLU A 54 49.65 53.71 -34.77
CA GLU A 54 49.76 52.47 -35.56
C GLU A 54 49.04 51.27 -34.93
N ASN A 55 48.30 51.44 -33.82
CA ASN A 55 47.65 50.36 -33.06
C ASN A 55 48.59 49.20 -32.73
N ARG A 56 49.89 49.47 -32.54
CA ARG A 56 50.81 48.47 -31.98
C ARG A 56 50.53 48.38 -30.49
N THR A 57 49.84 47.32 -30.08
CA THR A 57 49.68 47.00 -28.67
C THR A 57 51.07 46.88 -28.03
N LEU A 58 51.40 47.82 -27.14
CA LEU A 58 52.64 47.83 -26.33
C LEU A 58 52.80 46.56 -25.46
N PHE A 59 51.74 45.75 -25.39
CA PHE A 59 51.74 44.37 -24.92
C PHE A 59 51.85 43.41 -26.12
N ALA A 60 52.99 43.39 -26.80
CA ALA A 60 53.30 42.25 -27.66
C ALA A 60 53.54 41.05 -26.75
N THR A 61 52.46 40.34 -26.39
CA THR A 61 52.55 39.02 -25.78
C THR A 61 53.34 38.13 -26.72
N ASN A 62 54.22 37.29 -26.15
CA ASN A 62 55.04 36.42 -26.97
C ASN A 62 54.11 35.53 -27.80
N LYS A 63 54.13 35.69 -29.12
CA LYS A 63 53.21 35.00 -30.04
C LYS A 63 53.29 33.48 -29.86
N GLU A 64 54.49 32.98 -29.60
CA GLU A 64 54.77 31.57 -29.31
C GLU A 64 54.06 31.09 -28.04
N TYR A 65 53.91 31.94 -27.02
CA TYR A 65 53.26 31.59 -25.75
C TYR A 65 51.74 31.45 -25.89
N GLU A 66 51.12 32.26 -26.75
CA GLU A 66 49.69 32.14 -27.03
C GLU A 66 49.39 30.90 -27.87
N GLU A 67 50.27 30.59 -28.83
CA GLU A 67 50.21 29.35 -29.61
C GLU A 67 50.43 28.10 -28.73
N GLU A 68 51.36 28.15 -27.77
CA GLU A 68 51.57 27.06 -26.80
C GLU A 68 50.33 26.82 -25.93
N LYS A 69 49.73 27.88 -25.36
CA LYS A 69 48.46 27.76 -24.62
C LYS A 69 47.31 27.23 -25.47
N ARG A 70 47.27 27.58 -26.76
CA ARG A 70 46.26 27.08 -27.69
C ARG A 70 46.46 25.59 -27.92
N ASN A 71 47.70 25.15 -28.18
CA ASN A 71 48.03 23.73 -28.36
C ASN A 71 47.75 22.91 -27.10
N GLU A 72 48.06 23.42 -25.91
CA GLU A 72 47.74 22.76 -24.63
C GLU A 72 46.22 22.55 -24.48
N LYS A 73 45.42 23.57 -24.77
CA LYS A 73 43.95 23.47 -24.75
C LYS A 73 43.45 22.46 -25.79
N GLU A 74 43.95 22.51 -27.01
CA GLU A 74 43.57 21.57 -28.07
C GLU A 74 43.93 20.13 -27.69
N THR A 75 45.10 19.90 -27.06
CA THR A 75 45.47 18.55 -26.59
C THR A 75 44.60 18.08 -25.43
N HIS A 76 44.21 18.98 -24.53
CA HIS A 76 43.33 18.68 -23.40
C HIS A 76 41.91 18.36 -23.88
N GLU A 77 41.37 19.18 -24.79
CA GLU A 77 40.09 18.96 -25.45
C GLU A 77 40.10 17.67 -26.29
N LYS A 78 41.21 17.37 -26.97
CA LYS A 78 41.41 16.11 -27.68
C LYS A 78 41.41 14.91 -26.73
N LYS A 79 42.06 15.02 -25.55
CA LYS A 79 42.05 13.99 -24.50
C LYS A 79 40.66 13.79 -23.89
N LEU A 80 39.89 14.86 -23.71
CA LEU A 80 38.50 14.80 -23.26
C LEU A 80 37.52 14.34 -24.36
N GLY A 81 37.99 14.22 -25.61
CA GLY A 81 37.16 13.87 -26.77
C GLY A 81 36.23 14.98 -27.23
N ILE A 82 36.45 16.22 -26.77
CA ILE A 82 35.71 17.42 -27.17
C ILE A 82 36.18 17.89 -28.56
N LEU A 83 37.50 17.96 -28.75
CA LEU A 83 38.11 18.29 -30.03
C LEU A 83 38.47 17.01 -30.78
N LYS A 84 37.60 16.61 -31.71
CA LYS A 84 37.78 15.45 -32.59
C LYS A 84 38.12 15.91 -34.00
N TYR A 85 39.40 15.88 -34.36
CA TYR A 85 39.85 16.22 -35.71
C TYR A 85 39.30 15.21 -36.72
N LEU A 86 38.40 15.68 -37.58
CA LEU A 86 37.70 14.88 -38.59
C LEU A 86 38.66 14.29 -39.65
N SER A 87 39.91 14.76 -39.71
CA SER A 87 40.95 14.31 -40.64
C SER A 87 41.98 13.35 -40.03
N GLU A 88 41.88 12.99 -38.74
CA GLU A 88 42.82 12.04 -38.11
C GLU A 88 42.49 10.57 -38.43
N SER A 89 41.43 10.32 -39.20
CA SER A 89 41.16 9.03 -39.83
C SER A 89 41.57 9.04 -41.30
N VAL A 90 42.87 8.91 -41.56
CA VAL A 90 43.36 8.38 -42.85
C VAL A 90 44.00 7.00 -42.68
N ASP A 91 44.61 6.66 -41.53
CA ASP A 91 45.22 5.33 -41.32
C ASP A 91 44.97 4.76 -39.91
N GLY A 92 43.70 4.72 -39.48
CA GLY A 92 43.41 4.32 -38.10
C GLY A 92 41.94 4.04 -37.82
N THR A 93 41.25 3.36 -38.74
CA THR A 93 39.99 2.72 -38.37
C THR A 93 40.27 1.76 -37.21
N PRO A 94 39.58 1.85 -36.06
CA PRO A 94 39.56 0.72 -35.15
C PRO A 94 39.03 -0.46 -35.99
N ALA A 95 39.69 -1.62 -35.92
CA ALA A 95 39.23 -2.85 -36.59
C ALA A 95 37.77 -3.23 -36.20
N VAL A 96 37.21 -2.54 -35.22
CA VAL A 96 35.81 -2.55 -34.81
C VAL A 96 34.99 -1.64 -35.71
N LYS A 97 34.21 -2.29 -36.58
CA LYS A 97 33.22 -1.65 -37.44
C LYS A 97 32.22 -0.86 -36.55
N PRO A 98 31.97 0.43 -36.82
CA PRO A 98 31.14 1.25 -35.95
C PRO A 98 29.69 0.73 -35.87
N TRP A 99 29.04 0.92 -34.72
CA TRP A 99 27.74 0.33 -34.38
C TRP A 99 26.59 0.69 -35.35
N TRP A 100 26.71 1.77 -36.11
CA TRP A 100 25.74 2.18 -37.14
C TRP A 100 26.02 1.53 -38.52
N PHE A 101 27.22 0.98 -38.72
CA PHE A 101 27.57 0.20 -39.92
C PHE A 101 27.23 -1.29 -39.78
N VAL A 102 27.01 -1.75 -38.55
CA VAL A 102 26.62 -3.13 -38.23
C VAL A 102 25.19 -3.09 -37.76
N ALA A 103 24.26 -3.67 -38.54
CA ALA A 103 22.89 -3.84 -38.07
C ALA A 103 22.94 -4.64 -36.76
N PRO A 104 22.21 -4.23 -35.70
CA PRO A 104 22.12 -4.99 -34.46
C PRO A 104 21.77 -6.44 -34.77
N ASP A 105 22.44 -7.40 -34.12
CA ASP A 105 22.22 -8.82 -34.32
C ASP A 105 20.77 -9.16 -33.92
N ARG A 106 19.87 -9.12 -34.91
CA ARG A 106 18.53 -9.68 -34.81
C ARG A 106 18.73 -11.16 -35.07
N GLY A 107 18.75 -11.95 -34.00
CA GLY A 107 19.07 -13.38 -34.01
C GLY A 107 18.59 -14.09 -35.28
N LYS A 108 19.49 -14.88 -35.87
CA LYS A 108 19.32 -15.59 -37.16
C LYS A 108 17.89 -16.11 -37.32
N LYS A 109 17.27 -15.81 -38.48
CA LYS A 109 16.08 -16.52 -38.94
C LYS A 109 16.42 -18.01 -39.00
N ILE A 110 15.88 -18.77 -38.05
CA ILE A 110 15.85 -20.22 -38.14
C ILE A 110 14.93 -20.55 -39.33
N GLU A 111 15.50 -21.12 -40.39
CA GLU A 111 14.71 -21.73 -41.45
C GLU A 111 13.90 -22.88 -40.84
N GLY A 112 12.58 -22.74 -40.87
CA GLY A 112 11.65 -23.72 -40.33
C GLY A 112 10.48 -23.07 -39.63
N ASN A 113 9.34 -23.06 -40.30
CA ASN A 113 7.99 -22.72 -39.83
C ASN A 113 7.73 -22.89 -38.31
N LYS A 114 8.14 -21.89 -37.53
CA LYS A 114 7.60 -21.53 -36.21
C LYS A 114 7.58 -20.02 -36.11
N CYS A 115 6.81 -19.38 -37.00
CA CYS A 115 6.44 -17.98 -36.79
C CYS A 115 5.55 -17.88 -35.54
N ASN A 116 5.87 -16.90 -34.69
CA ASN A 116 5.10 -16.39 -33.54
C ASN A 116 5.03 -17.23 -32.26
N LEU A 117 6.15 -17.48 -31.57
CA LEU A 117 6.03 -17.66 -30.10
C LEU A 117 7.26 -17.33 -29.23
N MET A 118 8.40 -16.91 -29.77
CA MET A 118 9.52 -16.43 -28.95
C MET A 118 10.37 -15.42 -29.73
N LEU A 119 9.78 -14.27 -30.08
CA LEU A 119 10.52 -13.06 -29.71
C LEU A 119 10.41 -13.05 -28.20
N ASP A 120 11.48 -13.41 -27.49
CA ASP A 120 11.64 -12.95 -26.12
C ASP A 120 11.55 -11.44 -26.20
N GLU A 121 10.34 -10.92 -26.01
CA GLU A 121 10.08 -9.50 -26.00
C GLU A 121 11.04 -8.96 -24.95
N VAL A 122 12.02 -8.18 -25.42
CA VAL A 122 12.84 -7.37 -24.55
C VAL A 122 11.84 -6.69 -23.62
N ASP A 123 11.88 -7.07 -22.36
CA ASP A 123 11.07 -6.53 -21.26
C ASP A 123 9.76 -7.19 -20.85
N VAL A 124 9.51 -8.50 -21.07
CA VAL A 124 8.35 -9.18 -20.46
C VAL A 124 8.26 -8.93 -18.94
N LYS A 125 9.37 -9.06 -18.21
CA LYS A 125 9.40 -8.80 -16.75
C LYS A 125 9.15 -7.34 -16.40
N ARG A 126 9.63 -6.41 -17.23
CA ARG A 126 9.44 -4.97 -17.03
C ARG A 126 7.97 -4.60 -17.30
N LYS A 127 7.36 -5.19 -18.34
CA LYS A 127 5.92 -5.07 -18.67
C LYS A 127 5.02 -5.69 -17.60
N GLN A 128 5.36 -6.87 -17.08
CA GLN A 128 4.64 -7.51 -15.97
C GLN A 128 4.70 -6.66 -14.70
N LYS A 129 5.86 -6.05 -14.40
CA LYS A 129 6.02 -5.12 -13.28
C LYS A 129 5.34 -3.78 -13.50
N SER A 130 5.01 -3.40 -14.73
CA SER A 130 4.23 -2.19 -15.02
C SER A 130 2.75 -2.47 -15.25
N ASP A 131 2.32 -3.74 -15.19
CA ASP A 131 0.93 -4.13 -15.33
C ASP A 131 0.18 -3.92 -14.00
N PRO A 132 -0.88 -3.09 -13.95
CA PRO A 132 -1.69 -2.92 -12.73
C PRO A 132 -2.38 -4.23 -12.29
N LEU A 133 -2.74 -5.13 -13.22
CA LEU A 133 -3.37 -6.40 -12.88
C LEU A 133 -2.41 -7.36 -12.18
N PHE A 134 -1.10 -7.25 -12.45
CA PHE A 134 -0.09 -8.01 -11.73
C PHE A 134 -0.02 -7.57 -10.25
N HIS A 135 -0.11 -6.27 -9.98
CA HIS A 135 -0.13 -5.74 -8.62
C HIS A 135 -1.40 -6.13 -7.87
N MET A 136 -2.57 -6.08 -8.53
CA MET A 136 -3.83 -6.51 -7.93
C MET A 136 -3.78 -7.98 -7.52
N ARG A 137 -3.31 -8.87 -8.41
CA ARG A 137 -3.13 -10.29 -8.09
C ARG A 137 -2.19 -10.52 -6.91
N LYS A 138 -1.06 -9.81 -6.88
CA LYS A 138 -0.13 -9.88 -5.74
C LYS A 138 -0.78 -9.45 -4.42
N VAL A 139 -1.61 -8.41 -4.45
CA VAL A 139 -2.34 -7.94 -3.26
C VAL A 139 -3.39 -8.97 -2.81
N GLU A 140 -4.12 -9.58 -3.75
CA GLU A 140 -5.08 -10.65 -3.46
C GLU A 140 -4.40 -11.87 -2.82
N GLU A 141 -3.23 -12.27 -3.33
CA GLU A 141 -2.41 -13.36 -2.76
C GLU A 141 -1.98 -13.05 -1.32
N GLU A 142 -1.54 -11.82 -1.04
CA GLU A 142 -1.19 -11.40 0.32
C GLU A 142 -2.40 -11.43 1.27
N PHE A 143 -3.57 -10.93 0.82
CA PHE A 143 -4.79 -11.01 1.62
C PHE A 143 -5.26 -12.46 1.86
N ALA A 144 -5.09 -13.35 0.89
CA ALA A 144 -5.37 -14.77 1.04
C ALA A 144 -4.47 -15.39 2.11
N ARG A 145 -3.16 -15.12 2.08
CA ARG A 145 -2.20 -15.57 3.10
C ARG A 145 -2.55 -15.07 4.49
N ILE A 146 -2.94 -13.80 4.63
CA ILE A 146 -3.37 -13.24 5.92
C ILE A 146 -4.63 -13.95 6.44
N ARG A 147 -5.61 -14.21 5.55
CA ARG A 147 -6.85 -14.92 5.91
C ARG A 147 -6.56 -16.36 6.35
N GLU A 148 -5.74 -17.08 5.62
CA GLU A 148 -5.33 -18.45 5.96
C GLU A 148 -4.56 -18.51 7.27
N ALA A 149 -3.61 -17.58 7.48
CA ALA A 149 -2.87 -17.49 8.74
C ALA A 149 -3.79 -17.20 9.93
N LYS A 150 -4.79 -16.33 9.74
CA LYS A 150 -5.82 -16.06 10.76
C LYS A 150 -6.66 -17.30 11.06
N GLN A 151 -7.14 -18.00 10.03
CA GLN A 151 -7.90 -19.24 10.19
C GLN A 151 -7.07 -20.33 10.87
N ALA A 152 -5.78 -20.47 10.52
CA ALA A 152 -4.89 -21.43 11.15
C ALA A 152 -4.64 -21.10 12.63
N LYS A 153 -4.49 -19.82 12.98
CA LYS A 153 -4.40 -19.37 14.39
C LYS A 153 -5.70 -19.68 15.14
N GLU A 154 -6.84 -19.32 14.58
CA GLU A 154 -8.15 -19.58 15.19
C GLU A 154 -8.43 -21.08 15.35
N ALA A 155 -8.01 -21.90 14.37
CA ALA A 155 -8.11 -23.35 14.45
C ALA A 155 -7.19 -23.93 15.53
N LYS A 156 -5.96 -23.42 15.67
CA LYS A 156 -5.04 -23.79 16.76
C LYS A 156 -5.59 -23.41 18.13
N GLU A 157 -6.14 -22.20 18.27
CA GLU A 157 -6.80 -21.75 19.50
C GLU A 157 -8.01 -22.60 19.85
N ARG A 158 -8.87 -22.92 18.87
CA ARG A 158 -9.99 -23.86 19.08
C ARG A 158 -9.52 -25.24 19.47
N ALA A 159 -8.46 -25.76 18.84
CA ALA A 159 -7.91 -27.07 19.18
C ALA A 159 -7.33 -27.09 20.60
N ALA A 160 -6.60 -26.05 21.01
CA ALA A 160 -6.08 -25.89 22.36
C ALA A 160 -7.23 -25.77 23.39
N ALA A 161 -8.25 -24.97 23.10
CA ALA A 161 -9.43 -24.87 23.95
C ALA A 161 -10.17 -26.21 24.07
N ALA A 162 -10.33 -26.94 22.96
CA ALA A 162 -10.94 -28.27 22.97
C ALA A 162 -10.11 -29.28 23.78
N GLN A 163 -8.78 -29.22 23.71
CA GLN A 163 -7.89 -30.05 24.52
C GLN A 163 -8.05 -29.76 26.02
N MET A 164 -8.15 -28.48 26.41
CA MET A 164 -8.41 -28.06 27.79
C MET A 164 -9.79 -28.50 28.28
N VAL A 165 -10.83 -28.37 27.45
CA VAL A 165 -12.18 -28.85 27.78
C VAL A 165 -12.21 -30.37 27.92
N SER A 166 -11.46 -31.09 27.07
CA SER A 166 -11.33 -32.54 27.14
C SER A 166 -10.64 -33.00 28.43
N SER A 167 -9.54 -32.36 28.84
CA SER A 167 -8.82 -32.71 30.06
C SER A 167 -9.62 -32.37 31.33
N CYS A 168 -10.43 -31.31 31.31
CA CYS A 168 -11.31 -30.94 32.42
C CYS A 168 -12.67 -31.70 32.44
N SER A 169 -12.93 -32.59 31.48
CA SER A 169 -14.21 -33.31 31.40
C SER A 169 -14.50 -34.22 32.60
N SER A 170 -13.46 -34.66 33.33
CA SER A 170 -13.60 -35.46 34.56
C SER A 170 -13.97 -34.63 35.80
N LEU A 171 -13.71 -33.32 35.79
CA LEU A 171 -14.03 -32.43 36.91
C LEU A 171 -15.51 -32.05 36.93
N PHE A 172 -16.16 -32.06 35.77
CA PHE A 172 -17.59 -31.75 35.63
C PHE A 172 -18.34 -32.80 34.78
N PRO A 173 -18.51 -34.05 35.29
CA PRO A 173 -19.16 -35.13 34.53
C PRO A 173 -20.61 -34.85 34.13
N ASN A 174 -21.27 -33.91 34.81
CA ASN A 174 -22.69 -33.62 34.64
C ASN A 174 -23.00 -32.20 34.12
N ASP A 175 -22.08 -31.25 34.25
CA ASP A 175 -22.37 -29.83 33.96
C ASP A 175 -21.96 -29.40 32.54
N ILE A 176 -21.00 -30.08 31.92
CA ILE A 176 -20.56 -29.77 30.55
C ILE A 176 -20.97 -30.91 29.62
N LYS A 177 -22.01 -30.70 28.82
CA LYS A 177 -22.40 -31.62 27.73
C LYS A 177 -21.28 -31.59 26.67
N ALA A 178 -20.25 -32.43 26.83
CA ALA A 178 -19.25 -32.64 25.80
C ALA A 178 -19.93 -33.27 24.56
N PRO A 179 -19.89 -32.63 23.38
CA PRO A 179 -20.49 -33.19 22.18
C PRO A 179 -19.68 -34.44 21.77
N GLY A 180 -20.23 -35.63 22.01
CA GLY A 180 -19.61 -36.90 21.58
C GLY A 180 -19.80 -38.08 22.54
N LEU A 181 -20.07 -37.86 23.83
CA LEU A 181 -20.36 -38.96 24.76
C LEU A 181 -21.85 -39.32 24.70
N LYS A 182 -22.19 -40.41 24.00
CA LYS A 182 -23.51 -41.04 24.07
C LYS A 182 -23.67 -41.71 25.45
N ARG A 183 -24.14 -40.96 26.44
CA ARG A 183 -24.72 -41.54 27.67
C ARG A 183 -26.06 -42.23 27.32
N PRO A 184 -26.48 -43.29 28.02
CA PRO A 184 -27.77 -43.93 27.77
C PRO A 184 -28.91 -42.91 27.97
N HIS A 185 -29.61 -42.60 26.88
CA HIS A 185 -30.58 -41.51 26.74
C HIS A 185 -31.71 -41.55 27.79
N ALA A 186 -32.03 -42.74 28.30
CA ALA A 186 -33.16 -42.98 29.21
C ALA A 186 -33.01 -42.33 30.59
N ALA A 187 -31.79 -42.17 31.11
CA ALA A 187 -31.61 -41.61 32.46
C ALA A 187 -31.74 -40.08 32.50
N ILE A 188 -31.29 -39.38 31.45
CA ILE A 188 -31.25 -37.91 31.41
C ILE A 188 -32.63 -37.32 31.13
N GLU A 189 -33.42 -37.93 30.25
CA GLU A 189 -34.79 -37.47 29.96
C GLU A 189 -35.67 -37.47 31.19
N LYS A 190 -35.51 -38.47 32.07
CA LYS A 190 -36.31 -38.59 33.29
C LYS A 190 -36.04 -37.44 34.26
N TYR A 191 -34.76 -37.11 34.51
CA TYR A 191 -34.38 -35.99 35.40
C TYR A 191 -34.76 -34.62 34.82
N GLU A 192 -34.58 -34.39 33.51
CA GLU A 192 -34.96 -33.12 32.89
C GLU A 192 -36.50 -32.94 32.84
N ALA A 193 -37.26 -34.01 32.62
CA ALA A 193 -38.72 -33.97 32.63
C ALA A 193 -39.29 -33.69 34.03
N GLU A 194 -38.72 -34.29 35.06
CA GLU A 194 -39.14 -34.12 36.46
C GLU A 194 -38.87 -32.68 36.94
N SER A 195 -37.67 -32.14 36.66
CA SER A 195 -37.36 -30.74 36.97
C SER A 195 -38.27 -29.74 36.23
N LYS A 196 -38.62 -30.02 34.97
CA LYS A 196 -39.58 -29.20 34.21
C LYS A 196 -41.00 -29.29 34.79
N SER A 197 -41.41 -30.47 35.25
CA SER A 197 -42.71 -30.68 35.91
C SER A 197 -42.83 -29.90 37.22
N GLU A 198 -41.79 -29.93 38.06
CA GLU A 198 -41.75 -29.17 39.32
C GLU A 198 -41.80 -27.66 39.09
N LYS A 199 -41.06 -27.15 38.09
CA LYS A 199 -41.10 -25.74 37.70
C LYS A 199 -42.50 -25.32 37.22
N ARG A 200 -43.19 -26.18 36.46
CA ARG A 200 -44.58 -25.94 36.03
C ARG A 200 -45.54 -25.89 37.22
N LYS A 201 -45.46 -26.86 38.14
CA LYS A 201 -46.27 -26.89 39.37
C LYS A 201 -46.03 -25.65 40.24
N ARG A 202 -44.78 -25.19 40.35
CA ARG A 202 -44.42 -23.96 41.08
C ARG A 202 -45.03 -22.72 40.43
N LEU A 203 -44.95 -22.59 39.10
CA LEU A 203 -45.57 -21.48 38.38
C LEU A 203 -47.10 -21.47 38.51
N GLU A 204 -47.73 -22.64 38.50
CA GLU A 204 -49.17 -22.77 38.67
C GLU A 204 -49.65 -22.30 40.04
N LYS A 205 -48.90 -22.63 41.11
CA LYS A 205 -49.15 -22.10 42.46
C LYS A 205 -49.09 -20.57 42.50
N LEU A 206 -48.10 -19.96 41.85
CA LEU A 206 -47.98 -18.50 41.78
C LEU A 206 -49.12 -17.86 40.99
N ARG A 207 -49.60 -18.50 39.92
CA ARG A 207 -50.78 -18.04 39.17
C ARG A 207 -52.06 -18.11 39.99
N ALA A 208 -52.26 -19.21 40.73
CA ALA A 208 -53.42 -19.37 41.60
C ALA A 208 -53.43 -18.32 42.73
N ASP A 209 -52.27 -18.07 43.35
CA ASP A 209 -52.13 -17.02 44.36
C ASP A 209 -52.39 -15.63 43.78
N ARG A 210 -51.84 -15.30 42.60
CA ARG A 210 -52.14 -14.04 41.91
C ARG A 210 -53.64 -13.87 41.64
N LEU A 211 -54.29 -14.90 41.09
CA LEU A 211 -55.73 -14.86 40.81
C LEU A 211 -56.56 -14.70 42.09
N SER A 212 -56.15 -15.31 43.19
CA SER A 212 -56.81 -15.15 44.50
C SER A 212 -56.72 -13.70 44.99
N ARG A 213 -55.53 -13.08 44.90
CA ARG A 213 -55.33 -11.67 45.28
C ARG A 213 -56.17 -10.75 44.40
N GLU A 214 -56.09 -10.91 43.08
CA GLU A 214 -56.89 -10.11 42.15
C GLU A 214 -58.40 -10.26 42.39
N ARG A 215 -58.89 -11.47 42.72
CA ARG A 215 -60.30 -11.67 43.09
C ARG A 215 -60.65 -10.92 44.37
N SER A 216 -59.84 -11.04 45.42
CA SER A 216 -60.09 -10.34 46.67
C SER A 216 -60.04 -8.81 46.52
N GLU A 217 -59.17 -8.29 45.66
CA GLU A 217 -59.09 -6.87 45.33
C GLU A 217 -60.28 -6.41 44.49
N ARG A 218 -60.71 -7.22 43.51
CA ARG A 218 -61.94 -6.96 42.74
C ARG A 218 -63.17 -6.97 43.64
N GLU A 219 -63.29 -7.91 44.57
CA GLU A 219 -64.39 -7.96 45.54
C GLU A 219 -64.39 -6.73 46.43
N ARG A 220 -63.23 -6.32 46.98
CA ARG A 220 -63.11 -5.08 47.76
C ARG A 220 -63.49 -3.85 46.93
N ALA A 221 -63.02 -3.76 45.69
CA ALA A 221 -63.35 -2.67 44.78
C ALA A 221 -64.84 -2.65 44.45
N ALA A 222 -65.45 -3.81 44.19
CA ALA A 222 -66.88 -3.94 43.93
C ALA A 222 -67.71 -3.50 45.14
N VAL A 223 -67.33 -3.89 46.35
CA VAL A 223 -68.00 -3.43 47.58
C VAL A 223 -67.91 -1.91 47.73
N LEU A 224 -66.75 -1.30 47.48
CA LEU A 224 -66.58 0.15 47.52
C LEU A 224 -67.43 0.87 46.46
N LEU A 225 -67.48 0.33 45.24
CA LEU A 225 -68.30 0.87 44.16
C LEU A 225 -69.79 0.78 44.48
N CYS A 226 -70.29 -0.39 44.92
CA CYS A 226 -71.67 -0.55 45.35
C CYS A 226 -72.04 0.42 46.48
N ARG A 227 -71.15 0.57 47.48
CA ARG A 227 -71.31 1.54 48.57
C ARG A 227 -71.39 2.98 48.04
N SER A 228 -70.56 3.35 47.08
CA SER A 228 -70.53 4.70 46.48
C SER A 228 -71.77 5.01 45.64
N MET A 229 -72.36 4.00 44.99
CA MET A 229 -73.58 4.13 44.20
C MET A 229 -74.86 4.06 45.06
N GLY A 230 -74.74 3.95 46.38
CA GLY A 230 -75.89 3.86 47.29
C GLY A 230 -76.67 2.54 47.19
N LEU A 231 -76.13 1.54 46.47
CA LEU A 231 -76.72 0.22 46.34
C LEU A 231 -76.33 -0.60 47.58
N SER A 232 -77.31 -1.00 48.39
CA SER A 232 -77.07 -2.00 49.45
C SER A 232 -76.59 -3.30 48.79
N ALA A 233 -75.61 -3.99 49.40
CA ALA A 233 -74.82 -5.08 48.82
C ALA A 233 -75.60 -6.34 48.33
N SER A 234 -76.93 -6.27 48.21
CA SER A 234 -77.83 -7.38 47.95
C SER A 234 -78.50 -7.38 46.56
N SER A 235 -78.22 -6.42 45.65
CA SER A 235 -79.03 -6.28 44.43
C SER A 235 -78.26 -5.94 43.14
N VAL A 236 -77.18 -6.66 42.82
CA VAL A 236 -76.61 -6.61 41.47
C VAL A 236 -76.64 -8.01 40.88
N GLU A 237 -77.77 -8.38 40.30
CA GLU A 237 -77.80 -9.44 39.30
C GLU A 237 -76.93 -8.99 38.13
N ALA A 238 -75.92 -9.78 37.81
CA ALA A 238 -74.97 -9.49 36.76
C ALA A 238 -75.69 -9.40 35.41
N VAL A 239 -75.66 -8.24 34.77
CA VAL A 239 -76.01 -8.14 33.35
C VAL A 239 -74.89 -8.85 32.58
N GLU A 240 -75.12 -10.10 32.22
CA GLU A 240 -74.23 -10.89 31.37
C GLU A 240 -74.19 -10.23 29.98
N THR A 241 -73.20 -9.36 29.75
CA THR A 241 -72.83 -9.01 28.38
C THR A 241 -72.26 -10.27 27.74
N PRO A 242 -72.86 -10.80 26.64
CA PRO A 242 -72.32 -12.00 26.00
C PRO A 242 -70.89 -11.70 25.54
N ILE A 243 -69.94 -12.47 26.06
CA ILE A 243 -68.53 -12.36 25.68
C ILE A 243 -68.42 -12.84 24.23
N LEU A 244 -68.49 -11.90 23.28
CA LEU A 244 -68.25 -12.21 21.87
C LEU A 244 -66.75 -12.39 21.65
N ASP A 245 -66.32 -13.56 21.17
CA ASP A 245 -64.90 -13.84 20.86
C ASP A 245 -64.47 -12.91 19.71
N GLU A 246 -63.58 -11.96 19.99
CA GLU A 246 -63.12 -10.92 19.06
C GLU A 246 -62.63 -11.45 17.70
N ARG A 247 -62.28 -12.75 17.67
CA ARG A 247 -61.74 -13.47 16.52
C ARG A 247 -62.81 -13.95 15.54
N GLN A 248 -64.07 -13.96 15.97
CA GLN A 248 -65.23 -14.28 15.14
C GLN A 248 -65.80 -13.04 14.45
N LEU A 249 -65.28 -11.84 14.75
CA LEU A 249 -65.68 -10.64 14.01
C LEU A 249 -65.16 -10.71 12.57
N PRO A 250 -66.02 -10.50 11.57
CA PRO A 250 -65.61 -10.49 10.17
C PRO A 250 -64.61 -9.34 9.94
N PHE A 251 -63.47 -9.66 9.33
CA PHE A 251 -62.48 -8.66 8.95
C PHE A 251 -63.00 -7.87 7.74
N ASN A 252 -63.18 -6.57 7.89
CA ASN A 252 -63.67 -5.70 6.82
C ASN A 252 -62.53 -5.32 5.86
N SER A 253 -62.16 -6.23 4.95
CA SER A 253 -61.22 -5.91 3.88
C SER A 253 -61.95 -5.29 2.69
N ALA A 254 -61.68 -4.00 2.46
CA ALA A 254 -62.22 -3.27 1.30
C ALA A 254 -61.65 -3.78 -0.04
N PHE A 255 -60.54 -4.54 -0.02
CA PHE A 255 -59.92 -5.12 -1.20
C PHE A 255 -59.85 -6.65 -1.01
N ASN A 256 -60.61 -7.36 -1.83
CA ASN A 256 -60.76 -8.83 -1.84
C ASN A 256 -61.35 -9.45 -0.55
N PRO A 257 -62.67 -9.25 -0.32
CA PRO A 257 -63.38 -9.84 0.83
C PRO A 257 -63.32 -11.38 0.83
N GLU A 258 -63.37 -12.01 -0.35
CA GLU A 258 -63.34 -13.48 -0.51
C GLU A 258 -62.06 -14.14 0.01
N LEU A 259 -60.92 -13.46 -0.11
CA LEU A 259 -59.66 -14.00 0.42
C LEU A 259 -59.63 -13.93 1.95
N SER A 260 -60.28 -12.91 2.51
CA SER A 260 -60.35 -12.71 3.96
C SER A 260 -61.29 -13.69 4.62
N SER A 261 -62.44 -13.99 3.99
CA SER A 261 -63.37 -15.02 4.46
C SER A 261 -62.72 -16.41 4.44
N LEU A 262 -62.07 -16.78 3.32
CA LEU A 262 -61.41 -18.09 3.17
C LEU A 262 -60.24 -18.27 4.17
N ALA A 263 -59.47 -17.22 4.42
CA ALA A 263 -58.40 -17.24 5.42
C ALA A 263 -58.93 -17.39 6.86
N ALA A 264 -60.07 -16.77 7.18
CA ALA A 264 -60.73 -16.91 8.47
C ALA A 264 -61.29 -18.34 8.67
N GLU A 265 -61.93 -18.90 7.66
CA GLU A 265 -62.49 -20.25 7.69
C GLU A 265 -61.39 -21.31 7.90
N ARG A 266 -60.26 -21.22 7.16
CA ARG A 266 -59.11 -22.11 7.37
C ARG A 266 -58.57 -22.06 8.79
N ARG A 267 -58.52 -20.86 9.40
CA ARG A 267 -58.07 -20.67 10.78
C ARG A 267 -59.01 -21.35 11.78
N ASN A 268 -60.32 -21.22 11.55
CA ASN A 268 -61.35 -21.84 12.39
C ASN A 268 -61.31 -23.37 12.27
N ALA A 269 -61.24 -23.92 11.05
CA ALA A 269 -61.12 -25.36 10.84
C ALA A 269 -59.86 -25.96 11.49
N HIS A 270 -58.72 -25.25 11.42
CA HIS A 270 -57.50 -25.69 12.11
C HIS A 270 -57.65 -25.67 13.63
N ARG A 271 -58.43 -24.74 14.19
CA ARG A 271 -58.71 -24.67 15.63
C ARG A 271 -59.60 -25.82 16.06
N GLU A 272 -60.68 -26.08 15.34
CA GLU A 272 -61.63 -27.18 15.64
C GLU A 272 -60.91 -28.53 15.67
N ARG A 273 -60.00 -28.78 14.72
CA ARG A 273 -59.15 -29.99 14.71
C ARG A 273 -58.23 -30.11 15.92
N ARG A 274 -57.86 -28.99 16.56
CA ARG A 274 -57.03 -28.99 17.77
C ARG A 274 -57.85 -29.15 19.03
N THR A 275 -59.10 -28.73 19.02
CA THR A 275 -60.00 -28.85 20.18
C THR A 275 -60.77 -30.17 20.19
N SER A 276 -60.91 -30.85 19.05
CA SER A 276 -61.57 -32.16 18.93
C SER A 276 -60.67 -33.36 19.26
N LYS A 277 -59.46 -33.13 19.78
CA LYS A 277 -58.50 -34.14 20.26
C LYS A 277 -58.31 -33.96 21.75
#